data_AF-A0A413Q587-F1
#
_entry.id   AF-A0A413Q587-F1
#
_cell.length_a   1.000
_cell.length_b   1.000
_cell.length_c   1.000
_cell.angle_alpha   90.00
_cell.angle_beta   90.00
_cell.angle_gamma   90.00
#
_symmetry.space_group_name_H-M   'P 1'
#
loop_
_entity.id
_entity.type
_entity.pdbx_description
1 polymer ?
#
loop_
_entity_poly.entity_id
_entity_poly.type
_entity_poly.pdbx_seq_one_letter_code
_entity_poly.pdbx_strand_id
1 'polypeptide(L)'
;MYSAVENDTQCVPVCNRWRLKAEYHVERSGNSMPRGRILELKNNYGIIDTDAYKVEHEWIPFRIEKSMLEEKEGKQYIKYTDEVEFSLSQSQGVRDRDIKEATDIRFIGDEWKYQERIIENNAIQNIRKRLSEYNFYYPVLDDKEFVDWLEGNNFQPRMLEYLSPGIFTCKEIIKMQAGKHIDLDCIDAKFKIGLLFVIDRIDIEFRKNILSWITGIENVYKTYFNRIRIADDGHDVGAEVISEWVAKKPKIAKLIKRARDKRSYRGSSDEFDYLTDENAVPLLDLMEQLELNELSELITIFYDVYSRKDSISDILHKMKECIGFISDLCAIRNAAAHGKLSPLSRTF
;
A
#
# COMPACT_ATOMS: atom_id res chain seq x y z
N MET A 1 -2.84 33.35 -47.87
CA MET A 1 -3.28 32.17 -48.64
C MET A 1 -2.33 31.03 -48.28
N TYR A 2 -2.80 29.77 -48.27
CA TYR A 2 -2.07 28.50 -48.07
C TYR A 2 -0.65 28.45 -48.71
N SER A 3 0.34 27.65 -48.32
CA SER A 3 0.49 26.45 -47.41
C SER A 3 2.00 26.28 -47.06
N ALA A 4 2.43 25.88 -45.85
CA ALA A 4 2.65 24.52 -45.31
C ALA A 4 3.88 23.73 -45.82
N VAL A 5 4.37 22.78 -44.97
CA VAL A 5 5.42 21.74 -45.19
C VAL A 5 6.88 22.26 -45.05
N GLU A 6 7.86 21.64 -44.35
CA GLU A 6 7.94 20.35 -43.59
C GLU A 6 8.71 20.45 -42.21
N ASN A 7 9.76 19.62 -41.99
CA ASN A 7 10.46 19.21 -40.74
C ASN A 7 12.01 19.43 -40.85
N ASP A 8 12.95 19.07 -39.95
CA ASP A 8 13.09 18.27 -38.70
C ASP A 8 14.06 19.05 -37.74
N THR A 9 14.27 18.78 -36.43
CA THR A 9 14.45 17.51 -35.71
C THR A 9 14.21 17.69 -34.18
N GLN A 10 14.04 16.58 -33.47
CA GLN A 10 13.59 16.43 -32.08
C GLN A 10 14.57 16.94 -30.98
N CYS A 11 13.99 17.50 -29.91
CA CYS A 11 14.55 17.44 -28.54
C CYS A 11 13.59 16.66 -27.64
N VAL A 12 14.11 15.68 -26.90
CA VAL A 12 13.32 14.71 -26.10
C VAL A 12 13.27 15.13 -24.62
N PRO A 13 12.10 15.18 -23.97
CA PRO A 13 11.99 15.13 -22.52
C PRO A 13 11.57 13.73 -22.05
N VAL A 14 12.53 13.05 -21.42
CA VAL A 14 12.45 12.15 -20.26
C VAL A 14 11.14 11.38 -20.02
N CYS A 15 11.28 10.05 -20.00
CA CYS A 15 10.21 9.06 -19.84
C CYS A 15 9.52 9.10 -18.45
N ASN A 16 8.35 9.73 -18.35
CA ASN A 16 7.38 9.48 -17.27
C ASN A 16 6.58 8.20 -17.55
N ARG A 17 7.22 7.03 -17.41
CA ARG A 17 6.52 5.74 -17.48
C ARG A 17 5.71 5.50 -16.21
N TRP A 18 4.54 4.88 -16.35
CA TRP A 18 3.55 4.64 -15.28
C TRP A 18 2.67 5.82 -14.84
N ARG A 19 2.20 6.61 -15.82
CA ARG A 19 0.90 7.28 -15.71
C ARG A 19 0.04 6.94 -16.93
N LEU A 20 -0.50 5.72 -16.96
CA LEU A 20 -1.60 5.36 -17.87
C LEU A 20 -2.88 6.06 -17.41
N LYS A 21 -2.96 7.36 -17.69
CA LYS A 21 -4.25 8.03 -17.90
C LYS A 21 -4.86 7.40 -19.15
N ALA A 22 -5.65 6.36 -18.96
CA ALA A 22 -6.64 5.98 -19.96
C ALA A 22 -7.73 7.06 -19.93
N GLU A 23 -7.55 8.12 -20.72
CA GLU A 23 -8.59 9.12 -20.97
C GLU A 23 -9.66 8.46 -21.84
N TYR A 24 -10.56 7.73 -21.19
CA TYR A 24 -11.76 7.19 -21.82
C TYR A 24 -12.67 8.35 -22.22
N HIS A 25 -12.67 8.68 -23.50
CA HIS A 25 -13.73 9.49 -24.09
C HIS A 25 -15.06 8.78 -23.88
N VAL A 26 -15.89 9.31 -22.98
CA VAL A 26 -17.30 8.94 -22.85
C VAL A 26 -18.03 9.50 -24.07
N GLU A 27 -18.05 8.72 -25.16
CA GLU A 27 -18.96 8.96 -26.27
C GLU A 27 -20.41 8.85 -25.75
N ARG A 28 -21.05 10.01 -25.54
CA ARG A 28 -22.48 10.09 -25.21
C ARG A 28 -23.31 9.68 -26.43
N SER A 29 -23.45 8.38 -26.64
CA SER A 29 -24.45 7.77 -27.51
C SER A 29 -25.55 7.15 -26.64
N GLY A 30 -26.79 7.59 -26.84
CA GLY A 30 -27.96 7.11 -26.07
C GLY A 30 -28.07 7.71 -24.66
N ASN A 31 -29.28 8.17 -24.31
CA ASN A 31 -29.56 8.84 -23.03
C ASN A 31 -30.07 7.84 -21.96
N SER A 32 -29.42 6.68 -21.85
CA SER A 32 -29.77 5.59 -20.91
C SER A 32 -28.65 5.41 -19.88
N MET A 33 -28.98 5.29 -18.60
CA MET A 33 -27.96 5.03 -17.58
C MET A 33 -27.38 3.61 -17.76
N PRO A 34 -26.07 3.42 -17.47
CA PRO A 34 -25.44 2.11 -17.35
C PRO A 34 -26.27 1.15 -16.51
N ARG A 35 -26.40 -0.10 -16.99
CA ARG A 35 -27.14 -1.18 -16.32
C ARG A 35 -26.21 -2.30 -15.86
N GLY A 36 -26.59 -2.97 -14.79
CA GLY A 36 -25.90 -4.15 -14.29
C GLY A 36 -26.78 -4.97 -13.36
N ARG A 37 -26.23 -6.07 -12.84
CA ARG A 37 -26.89 -6.96 -11.89
C ARG A 37 -26.17 -6.99 -10.55
N ILE A 38 -26.91 -6.98 -9.45
CA ILE A 38 -26.38 -7.24 -8.12
C ILE A 38 -25.81 -8.67 -8.07
N LEU A 39 -24.50 -8.77 -7.91
CA LEU A 39 -23.77 -10.04 -7.75
C LEU A 39 -23.66 -10.43 -6.27
N GLU A 40 -23.36 -9.46 -5.41
CA GLU A 40 -23.15 -9.67 -3.98
C GLU A 40 -23.61 -8.46 -3.15
N LEU A 41 -24.13 -8.70 -1.95
CA LEU A 41 -24.41 -7.67 -0.95
C LEU A 41 -23.73 -8.01 0.38
N LYS A 42 -23.02 -7.04 0.94
CA LYS A 42 -22.52 -7.02 2.32
C LYS A 42 -23.27 -5.94 3.11
N ASN A 43 -23.03 -5.88 4.43
CA ASN A 43 -23.70 -4.91 5.30
C ASN A 43 -23.56 -3.44 4.86
N ASN A 44 -22.46 -3.04 4.21
CA ASN A 44 -22.13 -1.63 3.92
C ASN A 44 -21.85 -1.34 2.43
N TYR A 45 -21.70 -2.37 1.61
CA TYR A 45 -21.44 -2.25 0.17
C TYR A 45 -22.04 -3.45 -0.57
N GLY A 46 -22.20 -3.34 -1.88
CA GLY A 46 -22.45 -4.47 -2.77
C GLY A 46 -21.55 -4.43 -4.00
N ILE A 47 -21.64 -5.47 -4.81
CA ILE A 47 -20.92 -5.61 -6.09
C ILE A 47 -21.96 -5.74 -7.21
N ILE A 48 -21.77 -4.97 -8.29
CA ILE A 48 -22.54 -5.02 -9.52
C ILE A 48 -21.69 -5.72 -10.59
N ASP A 49 -22.27 -6.68 -11.30
CA ASP A 49 -21.73 -7.25 -12.54
C ASP A 49 -22.31 -6.48 -13.74
N THR A 50 -21.45 -6.04 -14.67
CA THR A 50 -21.87 -5.23 -15.83
C THR A 50 -20.93 -5.35 -17.02
N ASP A 51 -21.49 -5.29 -18.24
CA ASP A 51 -20.74 -5.20 -19.50
C ASP A 51 -20.71 -3.76 -20.06
N ALA A 52 -21.30 -2.79 -19.35
CA ALA A 52 -21.60 -1.44 -19.86
C ALA A 52 -20.36 -0.62 -20.30
N TYR A 53 -19.16 -1.03 -19.88
CA TYR A 53 -17.89 -0.34 -20.18
C TYR A 53 -16.96 -1.09 -21.13
N LYS A 54 -17.50 -2.02 -21.94
CA LYS A 54 -16.74 -2.82 -22.92
C LYS A 54 -15.68 -3.75 -22.27
N VAL A 55 -15.91 -4.11 -21.01
CA VAL A 55 -15.21 -5.16 -20.27
C VAL A 55 -16.29 -6.16 -19.88
N GLU A 56 -16.13 -7.41 -20.31
CA GLU A 56 -17.09 -8.50 -20.01
C GLU A 56 -17.00 -8.86 -18.53
N HIS A 57 -18.15 -8.92 -17.85
CA HIS A 57 -18.27 -9.15 -16.40
C HIS A 57 -17.40 -8.22 -15.52
N GLU A 58 -17.46 -6.90 -15.76
CA GLU A 58 -16.77 -5.93 -14.88
C GLU A 58 -17.48 -5.84 -13.52
N TRP A 59 -16.74 -6.10 -12.44
CA TRP A 59 -17.24 -6.03 -11.06
C TRP A 59 -17.03 -4.63 -10.48
N ILE A 60 -18.13 -3.89 -10.28
CA ILE A 60 -18.10 -2.51 -9.78
C ILE A 60 -18.72 -2.44 -8.39
N PRO A 61 -17.98 -1.98 -7.36
CA PRO A 61 -18.51 -1.82 -6.01
C PRO A 61 -19.44 -0.60 -5.90
N PHE A 62 -20.43 -0.68 -5.02
CA PHE A 62 -21.28 0.45 -4.62
C PHE A 62 -21.51 0.46 -3.11
N ARG A 63 -21.81 1.63 -2.54
CA ARG A 63 -22.09 1.77 -1.11
C ARG A 63 -23.58 1.54 -0.81
N ILE A 64 -23.90 0.84 0.27
CA ILE A 64 -25.28 0.75 0.76
C ILE A 64 -25.67 2.08 1.40
N GLU A 65 -26.68 2.74 0.84
CA GLU A 65 -27.24 3.98 1.37
C GLU A 65 -28.37 3.73 2.37
N LYS A 66 -28.65 4.72 3.22
CA LYS A 66 -29.79 4.66 4.18
C LYS A 66 -31.15 4.53 3.48
N SER A 67 -31.27 5.06 2.26
CA SER A 67 -32.43 4.94 1.37
C SER A 67 -32.75 3.48 0.98
N MET A 68 -31.75 2.60 1.03
CA MET A 68 -31.87 1.17 0.70
C MET A 68 -32.26 0.31 1.91
N LEU A 69 -32.49 0.92 3.08
CA LEU A 69 -32.73 0.19 4.32
C LEU A 69 -34.22 0.20 4.70
N GLU A 70 -34.78 -0.98 5.00
CA GLU A 70 -36.09 -1.11 5.64
C GLU A 70 -35.93 -1.79 7.02
N GLU A 71 -36.69 -1.32 8.01
CA GLU A 71 -36.77 -1.94 9.33
C GLU A 71 -38.10 -2.69 9.47
N LYS A 72 -38.03 -3.96 9.89
CA LYS A 72 -39.17 -4.87 10.08
C LYS A 72 -38.91 -5.71 11.32
N GLU A 73 -39.86 -5.75 12.25
CA GLU A 73 -39.79 -6.59 13.46
C GLU A 73 -38.51 -6.38 14.31
N GLY A 74 -37.98 -5.15 14.33
CA GLY A 74 -36.74 -4.81 15.05
C GLY A 74 -35.45 -5.26 14.34
N LYS A 75 -35.54 -5.88 13.16
CA LYS A 75 -34.43 -6.21 12.27
C LYS A 75 -34.34 -5.19 11.13
N GLN A 76 -33.14 -5.03 10.58
CA GLN A 76 -32.88 -4.12 9.47
C GLN A 76 -32.45 -4.90 8.22
N TYR A 77 -33.01 -4.54 7.06
CA TYR A 77 -32.83 -5.23 5.79
C TYR A 77 -32.34 -4.27 4.72
N ILE A 78 -31.45 -4.74 3.84
CA ILE A 78 -31.18 -4.11 2.56
C ILE A 78 -32.31 -4.51 1.61
N LYS A 79 -33.05 -3.53 1.12
CA LYS A 79 -34.06 -3.67 0.06
C LYS A 79 -33.39 -3.44 -1.29
N TYR A 80 -33.56 -4.36 -2.22
CA TYR A 80 -32.94 -4.29 -3.54
C TYR A 80 -33.75 -5.04 -4.61
N THR A 81 -33.40 -4.84 -5.87
CA THR A 81 -33.79 -5.70 -7.01
C THR A 81 -32.51 -6.23 -7.65
N ASP A 82 -32.57 -7.35 -8.37
CA ASP A 82 -31.38 -7.90 -9.04
C ASP A 82 -30.83 -6.92 -10.08
N GLU A 83 -31.70 -6.27 -10.87
CA GLU A 83 -31.30 -5.32 -11.92
C GLU A 83 -31.20 -3.90 -11.38
N VAL A 84 -30.14 -3.18 -11.77
CA VAL A 84 -29.88 -1.80 -11.38
C VAL A 84 -29.43 -0.91 -12.54
N GLU A 85 -29.78 0.37 -12.47
CA GLU A 85 -29.15 1.47 -13.19
C GLU A 85 -28.25 2.27 -12.24
N PHE A 86 -27.12 2.79 -12.74
CA PHE A 86 -26.17 3.55 -11.91
C PHE A 86 -25.34 4.58 -12.70
N SER A 87 -24.77 5.54 -11.98
CA SER A 87 -23.69 6.43 -12.43
C SER A 87 -22.33 5.82 -12.07
N LEU A 88 -21.31 6.00 -12.92
CA LEU A 88 -19.93 5.62 -12.57
C LEU A 88 -19.15 6.83 -12.03
N SER A 89 -18.54 6.66 -10.87
CA SER A 89 -17.66 7.62 -10.22
C SER A 89 -16.24 7.06 -10.09
N GLN A 90 -15.24 7.95 -10.03
CA GLN A 90 -13.86 7.60 -9.68
C GLN A 90 -13.56 8.14 -8.28
N SER A 91 -13.44 7.23 -7.33
CA SER A 91 -13.26 7.52 -5.92
C SER A 91 -11.78 7.46 -5.55
N GLN A 92 -11.21 8.60 -5.17
CA GLN A 92 -9.77 8.74 -4.96
C GLN A 92 -9.35 8.39 -3.53
N GLY A 93 -8.18 7.75 -3.39
CA GLY A 93 -7.57 7.43 -2.10
C GLY A 93 -8.22 6.29 -1.31
N VAL A 94 -9.16 5.54 -1.90
CA VAL A 94 -9.73 4.34 -1.26
C VAL A 94 -8.64 3.25 -1.22
N ARG A 95 -8.17 2.90 -0.03
CA ARG A 95 -7.04 1.96 0.19
C ARG A 95 -5.79 2.36 -0.60
N ASP A 96 -5.46 3.65 -0.59
CA ASP A 96 -4.31 4.25 -1.28
C ASP A 96 -4.35 4.07 -2.81
N ARG A 97 -5.55 3.88 -3.38
CA ARG A 97 -5.81 3.70 -4.82
C ARG A 97 -6.97 4.59 -5.27
N ASP A 98 -7.02 4.84 -6.57
CA ASP A 98 -8.24 5.31 -7.21
C ASP A 98 -9.06 4.08 -7.61
N ILE A 99 -10.33 4.02 -7.21
CA ILE A 99 -11.24 2.94 -7.59
C ILE A 99 -12.40 3.47 -8.41
N LYS A 100 -12.91 2.65 -9.34
CA LYS A 100 -14.25 2.82 -9.90
C LYS A 100 -15.27 2.45 -8.82
N GLU A 101 -16.29 3.28 -8.60
CA GLU A 101 -17.45 2.92 -7.79
C GLU A 101 -18.75 3.35 -8.50
N ALA A 102 -19.82 2.61 -8.27
CA ALA A 102 -21.15 2.97 -8.77
C ALA A 102 -21.88 3.83 -7.74
N THR A 103 -22.48 4.93 -8.21
CA THR A 103 -23.26 5.90 -7.43
C THR A 103 -24.65 6.08 -8.05
N ASP A 104 -25.56 6.79 -7.36
CA ASP A 104 -26.93 7.05 -7.83
C ASP A 104 -27.71 5.77 -8.18
N ILE A 105 -27.49 4.69 -7.42
CA ILE A 105 -28.06 3.36 -7.69
C ILE A 105 -29.59 3.41 -7.72
N ARG A 106 -30.18 2.94 -8.82
CA ARG A 106 -31.62 2.79 -9.00
C ARG A 106 -31.95 1.33 -9.25
N PHE A 107 -32.75 0.76 -8.36
CA PHE A 107 -33.35 -0.56 -8.52
C PHE A 107 -34.43 -0.50 -9.60
N ILE A 108 -34.28 -1.30 -10.67
CA ILE A 108 -35.17 -1.29 -11.85
C ILE A 108 -35.87 -2.62 -12.12
N GLY A 109 -35.58 -3.67 -11.34
CA GLY A 109 -36.25 -4.97 -11.50
C GLY A 109 -37.66 -5.00 -10.89
N ASP A 110 -38.52 -5.87 -11.40
CA ASP A 110 -39.91 -5.99 -10.92
C ASP A 110 -40.02 -6.69 -9.55
N GLU A 111 -39.04 -7.53 -9.18
CA GLU A 111 -39.03 -8.30 -7.94
C GLU A 111 -38.15 -7.69 -6.84
N TRP A 112 -38.80 -7.17 -5.79
CA TRP A 112 -38.13 -6.68 -4.59
C TRP A 112 -37.67 -7.80 -3.66
N LYS A 113 -36.37 -7.79 -3.33
CA LYS A 113 -35.70 -8.71 -2.40
C LYS A 113 -35.24 -7.99 -1.14
N TYR A 114 -35.06 -8.76 -0.07
CA TYR A 114 -34.67 -8.27 1.25
C TYR A 114 -33.55 -9.14 1.83
N GLN A 115 -32.40 -8.54 2.11
CA GLN A 115 -31.28 -9.21 2.79
C GLN A 115 -31.09 -8.62 4.19
N GLU A 116 -31.16 -9.45 5.23
CA GLU A 116 -30.96 -9.01 6.62
C GLU A 116 -29.52 -8.50 6.84
N ARG A 117 -29.38 -7.32 7.47
CA ARG A 117 -28.09 -6.77 7.89
C ARG A 117 -27.71 -7.36 9.24
N ILE A 118 -26.89 -8.40 9.22
CA ILE A 118 -26.36 -9.02 10.44
C ILE A 118 -25.17 -8.18 10.94
N ILE A 119 -25.47 -7.21 11.80
CA ILE A 119 -24.48 -6.36 12.46
C ILE A 119 -24.16 -6.98 13.82
N GLU A 120 -22.96 -7.53 13.98
CA GLU A 120 -22.49 -8.05 15.28
C GLU A 120 -22.34 -6.90 16.28
N ASN A 121 -22.85 -7.08 17.50
CA ASN A 121 -23.02 -5.97 18.45
C ASN A 121 -21.72 -5.50 19.09
N ASN A 122 -20.67 -6.33 19.10
CA ASN A 122 -19.38 -6.00 19.71
C ASN A 122 -18.19 -6.65 18.98
N ALA A 123 -16.97 -6.24 19.32
CA ALA A 123 -15.73 -6.76 18.73
C ALA A 123 -15.52 -8.27 18.98
N ILE A 124 -16.05 -8.80 20.09
CA ILE A 124 -15.89 -10.19 20.51
C ILE A 124 -16.73 -11.14 19.64
N GLN A 125 -17.98 -10.76 19.35
CA GLN A 125 -18.85 -11.45 18.40
C GLN A 125 -18.21 -11.48 17.01
N ASN A 126 -17.61 -10.36 16.55
CA ASN A 126 -16.84 -10.32 15.31
C ASN A 126 -15.64 -11.29 15.30
N ILE A 127 -14.85 -11.37 16.39
CA ILE A 127 -13.75 -12.34 16.52
C ILE A 127 -14.29 -13.79 16.44
N ARG A 128 -15.32 -14.13 17.23
CA ARG A 128 -15.94 -15.47 17.27
C ARG A 128 -16.50 -15.88 15.91
N LYS A 129 -17.15 -14.96 15.21
CA LYS A 129 -17.65 -15.14 13.84
C LYS A 129 -16.52 -15.46 12.87
N ARG A 130 -15.48 -14.62 12.81
CA ARG A 130 -14.31 -14.81 11.92
C ARG A 130 -13.59 -16.13 12.20
N LEU A 131 -13.40 -16.50 13.46
CA LEU A 131 -12.85 -17.81 13.84
C LEU A 131 -13.75 -18.96 13.37
N SER A 132 -15.06 -18.84 13.52
CA SER A 132 -16.04 -19.85 13.08
C SER A 132 -16.12 -20.00 11.56
N GLU A 133 -16.08 -18.89 10.81
CA GLU A 133 -16.01 -18.85 9.34
C GLU A 133 -14.81 -19.64 8.80
N TYR A 134 -13.69 -19.64 9.54
CA TYR A 134 -12.45 -20.33 9.18
C TYR A 134 -12.22 -21.66 9.93
N ASN A 135 -13.27 -22.22 10.52
CA ASN A 135 -13.26 -23.50 11.25
C ASN A 135 -12.26 -23.62 12.41
N PHE A 136 -12.05 -22.54 13.17
CA PHE A 136 -11.23 -22.61 14.37
C PHE A 136 -11.98 -23.15 15.58
N TYR A 137 -11.29 -23.95 16.39
CA TYR A 137 -11.69 -24.26 17.76
C TYR A 137 -11.19 -23.16 18.70
N TYR A 138 -12.10 -22.66 19.53
CA TYR A 138 -11.86 -21.76 20.64
C TYR A 138 -12.78 -22.17 21.81
N PRO A 139 -12.43 -21.87 23.07
CA PRO A 139 -13.22 -22.33 24.22
C PRO A 139 -14.60 -21.65 24.28
N VAL A 140 -15.61 -22.41 24.68
CA VAL A 140 -16.97 -21.89 24.93
C VAL A 140 -16.96 -21.24 26.32
N LEU A 141 -16.94 -19.91 26.32
CA LEU A 141 -16.83 -19.04 27.49
C LEU A 141 -17.83 -17.89 27.36
N ASP A 142 -18.15 -17.18 28.46
CA ASP A 142 -18.88 -15.92 28.33
C ASP A 142 -18.02 -14.83 27.63
N ASP A 143 -18.61 -13.67 27.31
CA ASP A 143 -17.90 -12.61 26.57
C ASP A 143 -16.71 -12.03 27.38
N LYS A 144 -16.77 -12.02 28.73
CA LYS A 144 -15.70 -11.52 29.59
C LYS A 144 -14.61 -12.56 29.77
N GLU A 145 -14.96 -13.78 30.14
CA GLU A 145 -14.04 -14.91 30.27
C GLU A 145 -13.26 -15.15 28.96
N PHE A 146 -13.91 -14.95 27.81
CA PHE A 146 -13.26 -15.04 26.51
C PHE A 146 -12.29 -13.89 26.23
N VAL A 147 -12.57 -12.66 26.70
CA VAL A 147 -11.61 -11.55 26.65
C VAL A 147 -10.38 -11.86 27.50
N ASP A 148 -10.59 -12.26 28.76
CA ASP A 148 -9.52 -12.63 29.69
C ASP A 148 -8.68 -13.79 29.12
N TRP A 149 -9.32 -14.76 28.47
CA TRP A 149 -8.66 -15.87 27.77
C TRP A 149 -7.86 -15.42 26.54
N LEU A 150 -8.40 -14.50 25.72
CA LEU A 150 -7.69 -13.95 24.57
C LEU A 150 -6.43 -13.18 25.02
N GLU A 151 -6.55 -12.33 26.04
CA GLU A 151 -5.44 -11.56 26.61
C GLU A 151 -4.37 -12.48 27.22
N GLY A 152 -4.78 -13.48 28.00
CA GLY A 152 -3.87 -14.48 28.57
C GLY A 152 -3.12 -15.33 27.55
N ASN A 153 -3.62 -15.43 26.30
CA ASN A 153 -2.94 -16.06 25.18
C ASN A 153 -2.19 -15.07 24.27
N ASN A 154 -2.12 -13.78 24.64
CA ASN A 154 -1.58 -12.69 23.83
C ASN A 154 -2.20 -12.62 22.42
N PHE A 155 -3.50 -12.89 22.30
CA PHE A 155 -4.22 -12.68 21.05
C PHE A 155 -4.23 -11.19 20.70
N GLN A 156 -4.08 -10.88 19.42
CA GLN A 156 -4.00 -9.51 18.91
C GLN A 156 -4.95 -9.40 17.71
N PRO A 157 -5.82 -8.37 17.60
CA PRO A 157 -6.83 -8.30 16.53
C PRO A 157 -6.28 -8.47 15.10
N ARG A 158 -5.03 -8.02 14.85
CA ARG A 158 -4.30 -8.22 13.58
C ARG A 158 -4.19 -9.70 13.17
N MET A 159 -4.26 -10.65 14.10
CA MET A 159 -4.20 -12.08 13.80
C MET A 159 -5.39 -12.56 12.95
N LEU A 160 -6.49 -11.80 12.92
CA LEU A 160 -7.62 -12.07 12.03
C LEU A 160 -7.32 -11.74 10.55
N GLU A 161 -6.23 -11.03 10.24
CA GLU A 161 -5.78 -10.81 8.85
C GLU A 161 -5.15 -12.07 8.26
N TYR A 162 -4.64 -12.98 9.10
CA TYR A 162 -4.20 -14.31 8.67
C TYR A 162 -5.38 -15.20 8.26
N LEU A 163 -6.62 -14.85 8.64
CA LEU A 163 -7.85 -15.46 8.13
C LEU A 163 -8.16 -14.90 6.73
N SER A 164 -7.29 -15.28 5.79
CA SER A 164 -7.34 -14.93 4.37
C SER A 164 -6.98 -16.16 3.50
N PRO A 165 -7.63 -16.33 2.33
CA PRO A 165 -7.37 -17.45 1.42
C PRO A 165 -5.89 -17.54 1.04
N GLY A 166 -5.27 -18.70 1.23
CA GLY A 166 -3.85 -18.93 1.01
C GLY A 166 -3.04 -19.15 2.31
N ILE A 167 -3.55 -18.71 3.46
CA ILE A 167 -3.05 -19.14 4.79
C ILE A 167 -4.07 -20.09 5.42
N PHE A 168 -5.33 -19.67 5.51
CA PHE A 168 -6.44 -20.51 5.92
C PHE A 168 -7.57 -20.45 4.89
N THR A 169 -8.28 -21.57 4.74
CA THR A 169 -9.44 -21.67 3.84
C THR A 169 -10.72 -21.61 4.68
N CYS A 170 -11.70 -20.82 4.28
CA CYS A 170 -12.97 -20.72 5.00
C CYS A 170 -13.83 -22.00 4.83
N LYS A 171 -14.74 -22.25 5.78
CA LYS A 171 -15.67 -23.40 5.78
C LYS A 171 -16.41 -23.59 4.47
N GLU A 172 -16.82 -22.49 3.83
CA GLU A 172 -17.64 -22.52 2.61
C GLU A 172 -16.85 -23.12 1.44
N ILE A 173 -15.62 -22.65 1.21
CA ILE A 173 -14.73 -23.19 0.17
C ILE A 173 -14.40 -24.66 0.46
N ILE A 174 -14.14 -25.03 1.72
CA ILE A 174 -13.89 -26.44 2.09
C ILE A 174 -15.12 -27.31 1.76
N LYS A 175 -16.34 -26.86 2.09
CA LYS A 175 -17.59 -27.56 1.74
C LYS A 175 -17.81 -27.70 0.24
N MET A 176 -17.46 -26.66 -0.54
CA MET A 176 -17.56 -26.70 -2.01
C MET A 176 -16.56 -27.68 -2.62
N GLN A 177 -15.32 -27.72 -2.12
CA GLN A 177 -14.25 -28.56 -2.69
C GLN A 177 -14.32 -30.03 -2.25
N ALA A 178 -14.70 -30.31 -1.00
CA ALA A 178 -14.73 -31.67 -0.45
C ALA A 178 -16.10 -32.37 -0.55
N GLY A 179 -17.13 -31.65 -0.99
CA GLY A 179 -18.51 -32.17 -1.06
C GLY A 179 -19.16 -32.37 0.32
N LYS A 180 -20.36 -32.96 0.33
CA LYS A 180 -21.21 -33.10 1.53
C LYS A 180 -20.74 -34.14 2.56
N HIS A 181 -19.54 -34.71 2.41
CA HIS A 181 -19.09 -35.86 3.19
C HIS A 181 -18.18 -35.52 4.38
N ILE A 182 -17.76 -34.26 4.55
CA ILE A 182 -16.97 -33.83 5.71
C ILE A 182 -17.86 -33.13 6.74
N ASP A 183 -17.92 -33.70 7.94
CA ASP A 183 -18.39 -32.99 9.14
C ASP A 183 -17.31 -32.02 9.62
N LEU A 184 -17.47 -30.73 9.29
CA LEU A 184 -16.58 -29.67 9.74
C LEU A 184 -16.87 -29.18 11.17
N ASP A 185 -17.98 -29.61 11.77
CA ASP A 185 -18.36 -29.20 13.13
C ASP A 185 -17.83 -30.18 14.19
N CYS A 186 -17.39 -31.38 13.78
CA CYS A 186 -16.47 -32.25 14.51
C CYS A 186 -15.22 -31.49 15.00
N ILE A 187 -14.80 -31.70 16.25
CA ILE A 187 -13.65 -31.01 16.87
C ILE A 187 -12.33 -31.36 16.16
N ASP A 188 -12.15 -32.59 15.71
CA ASP A 188 -10.93 -33.04 15.04
C ASP A 188 -10.74 -32.42 13.65
N ALA A 189 -11.81 -31.89 13.05
CA ALA A 189 -11.76 -31.13 11.80
C ALA A 189 -11.43 -29.63 11.99
N LYS A 190 -11.33 -29.15 13.24
CA LYS A 190 -11.14 -27.73 13.56
C LYS A 190 -9.67 -27.35 13.73
N PHE A 191 -9.30 -26.19 13.21
CA PHE A 191 -7.99 -25.62 13.45
C PHE A 191 -7.83 -25.19 14.92
N LYS A 192 -6.73 -25.58 15.54
CA LYS A 192 -6.36 -25.07 16.87
C LYS A 192 -5.96 -23.60 16.73
N ILE A 193 -6.62 -22.71 17.47
CA ILE A 193 -6.32 -21.27 17.49
C ILE A 193 -4.84 -20.94 17.81
N GLY A 194 -4.13 -21.83 18.50
CA GLY A 194 -2.67 -21.76 18.68
C GLY A 194 -1.86 -21.63 17.37
N LEU A 195 -2.41 -22.04 16.22
CA LEU A 195 -1.79 -21.83 14.91
C LEU A 195 -1.69 -20.34 14.56
N LEU A 196 -2.68 -19.50 14.93
CA LEU A 196 -2.63 -18.06 14.73
C LEU A 196 -1.48 -17.43 15.55
N PHE A 197 -1.26 -17.91 16.79
CA PHE A 197 -0.16 -17.44 17.64
C PHE A 197 1.22 -17.88 17.14
N VAL A 198 1.31 -19.02 16.43
CA VAL A 198 2.55 -19.43 15.75
C VAL A 198 2.80 -18.54 14.53
N ILE A 199 1.77 -18.30 13.71
CA ILE A 199 1.89 -17.46 12.50
C ILE A 199 2.23 -16.01 12.86
N ASP A 200 1.60 -15.41 13.87
CA ASP A 200 1.90 -14.04 14.32
C ASP A 200 3.37 -13.89 14.76
N ARG A 201 3.92 -14.89 15.48
CA ARG A 201 5.34 -14.89 15.88
C ARG A 201 6.29 -15.01 14.68
N ILE A 202 5.95 -15.84 13.69
CA ILE A 202 6.72 -15.98 12.45
C ILE A 202 6.68 -14.66 11.66
N ASP A 203 5.51 -14.05 11.51
CA ASP A 203 5.34 -12.76 10.83
C ASP A 203 6.10 -11.63 11.54
N ILE A 204 6.03 -11.53 12.87
CA ILE A 204 6.80 -10.53 13.65
C ILE A 204 8.30 -10.65 13.39
N GLU A 205 8.88 -11.84 13.52
CA GLU A 205 10.33 -12.02 13.31
C GLU A 205 10.71 -11.87 11.82
N PHE A 206 9.86 -12.29 10.89
CA PHE A 206 10.08 -12.05 9.46
C PHE A 206 10.08 -10.54 9.14
N ARG A 207 9.09 -9.78 9.62
CA ARG A 207 9.00 -8.32 9.44
C ARG A 207 10.19 -7.60 10.05
N LYS A 208 10.64 -8.00 11.23
CA LYS A 208 11.85 -7.49 11.90
C LYS A 208 13.13 -7.76 11.08
N ASN A 209 13.29 -8.97 10.54
CA ASN A 209 14.42 -9.33 9.69
C ASN A 209 14.42 -8.53 8.37
N ILE A 210 13.26 -8.36 7.73
CA ILE A 210 13.10 -7.53 6.54
C ILE A 210 13.48 -6.07 6.81
N LEU A 211 13.00 -5.47 7.92
CA LEU A 211 13.34 -4.10 8.29
C LEU A 211 14.85 -3.96 8.56
N SER A 212 15.45 -4.89 9.31
CA SER A 212 16.89 -4.89 9.60
C SER A 212 17.74 -5.03 8.33
N TRP A 213 17.34 -5.89 7.39
CA TRP A 213 18.01 -6.05 6.09
C TRP A 213 17.96 -4.78 5.25
N ILE A 214 16.79 -4.13 5.16
CA ILE A 214 16.63 -2.87 4.41
C ILE A 214 17.45 -1.74 5.02
N THR A 215 17.47 -1.60 6.35
CA THR A 215 18.36 -0.64 7.04
C THR A 215 19.84 -0.98 6.82
N GLY A 216 20.19 -2.27 6.74
CA GLY A 216 21.53 -2.72 6.37
C GLY A 216 21.94 -2.24 4.98
N ILE A 217 21.07 -2.41 3.98
CA ILE A 217 21.28 -1.89 2.61
C ILE A 217 21.46 -0.37 2.63
N GLU A 218 20.53 0.36 3.28
CA GLU A 218 20.58 1.82 3.41
C GLU A 218 21.93 2.31 3.98
N ASN A 219 22.42 1.66 5.03
CA ASN A 219 23.71 1.97 5.65
C ASN A 219 24.91 1.64 4.75
N VAL A 220 24.84 0.58 3.94
CA VAL A 220 25.89 0.27 2.94
C VAL A 220 25.97 1.36 1.87
N TYR A 221 24.83 1.84 1.35
CA TYR A 221 24.79 2.96 0.41
C TYR A 221 25.39 4.24 1.02
N LYS A 222 24.94 4.63 2.23
CA LYS A 222 25.46 5.80 2.95
C LYS A 222 26.97 5.68 3.25
N THR A 223 27.44 4.49 3.62
CA THR A 223 28.87 4.20 3.84
C THR A 223 29.69 4.33 2.56
N TYR A 224 29.17 3.83 1.44
CA TYR A 224 29.84 3.91 0.14
C TYR A 224 29.97 5.37 -0.33
N PHE A 225 28.89 6.16 -0.27
CA PHE A 225 28.95 7.59 -0.60
C PHE A 225 29.94 8.36 0.29
N ASN A 226 30.05 8.02 1.58
CA ASN A 226 31.03 8.65 2.46
C ASN A 226 32.48 8.28 2.11
N ARG A 227 32.72 7.14 1.46
CA ARG A 227 34.05 6.75 0.95
C ARG A 227 34.40 7.49 -0.34
N ILE A 228 33.45 7.61 -1.27
CA ILE A 228 33.62 8.35 -2.53
C ILE A 228 33.30 9.85 -2.40
N ARG A 229 33.39 10.43 -1.20
CA ARG A 229 33.17 11.87 -1.02
C ARG A 229 34.37 12.72 -1.43
N ILE A 230 35.57 12.14 -1.35
CA ILE A 230 36.81 12.73 -1.86
C ILE A 230 37.20 11.92 -3.08
N ALA A 231 37.45 12.59 -4.21
CA ALA A 231 37.94 11.94 -5.43
C ALA A 231 39.46 11.70 -5.37
N ASP A 232 39.99 10.88 -6.28
CA ASP A 232 41.42 10.51 -6.30
C ASP A 232 42.37 11.69 -6.54
N ASP A 233 41.85 12.81 -7.09
CA ASP A 233 42.54 14.10 -7.25
C ASP A 233 42.52 14.98 -5.98
N GLY A 234 41.84 14.54 -4.93
CA GLY A 234 41.66 15.27 -3.67
C GLY A 234 40.45 16.21 -3.62
N HIS A 235 39.65 16.31 -4.69
CA HIS A 235 38.47 17.19 -4.72
C HIS A 235 37.33 16.67 -3.83
N ASP A 236 36.71 17.54 -3.03
CA ASP A 236 35.53 17.20 -2.22
C ASP A 236 34.25 17.18 -3.08
N VAL A 237 33.98 16.00 -3.65
CA VAL A 237 32.74 15.67 -4.34
C VAL A 237 31.54 15.76 -3.39
N GLY A 238 31.71 15.47 -2.11
CA GLY A 238 30.66 15.58 -1.10
C GLY A 238 30.10 17.01 -0.99
N ALA A 239 30.97 18.02 -0.94
CA ALA A 239 30.57 19.43 -0.90
C ALA A 239 29.81 19.86 -2.18
N GLU A 240 30.25 19.37 -3.34
CA GLU A 240 29.60 19.61 -4.64
C GLU A 240 28.20 18.97 -4.70
N VAL A 241 28.07 17.71 -4.24
CA VAL A 241 26.79 16.98 -4.12
C VAL A 241 25.82 17.70 -3.19
N ILE A 242 26.28 18.18 -2.02
CA ILE A 242 25.44 18.93 -1.08
C ILE A 242 24.92 20.21 -1.73
N SER A 243 25.81 20.98 -2.37
CA SER A 243 25.49 22.25 -3.04
C SER A 243 24.44 22.07 -4.14
N GLU A 244 24.61 21.06 -5.00
CA GLU A 244 23.60 20.71 -6.01
C GLU A 244 22.26 20.30 -5.41
N TRP A 245 22.28 19.56 -4.31
CA TRP A 245 21.05 19.05 -3.72
C TRP A 245 20.20 20.16 -3.12
N VAL A 246 20.83 21.14 -2.47
CA VAL A 246 20.17 22.35 -1.97
C VAL A 246 19.54 23.15 -3.11
N ALA A 247 20.28 23.36 -4.19
CA ALA A 247 19.80 24.06 -5.37
C ALA A 247 18.59 23.37 -6.03
N LYS A 248 18.57 22.03 -6.04
CA LYS A 248 17.45 21.22 -6.56
C LYS A 248 16.25 21.16 -5.61
N LYS A 249 16.45 21.21 -4.28
CA LYS A 249 15.41 20.87 -3.30
C LYS A 249 15.51 21.68 -1.98
N PRO A 250 14.72 22.76 -1.82
CA PRO A 250 14.75 23.63 -0.63
C PRO A 250 14.49 22.94 0.73
N LYS A 251 13.88 21.74 0.76
CA LYS A 251 13.74 20.92 1.98
C LYS A 251 15.12 20.55 2.58
N ILE A 252 16.15 20.39 1.75
CA ILE A 252 17.50 19.95 2.17
C ILE A 252 18.18 20.98 3.07
N ALA A 253 17.92 22.28 2.90
CA ALA A 253 18.44 23.32 3.79
C ALA A 253 18.06 23.09 5.27
N LYS A 254 16.89 22.47 5.55
CA LYS A 254 16.50 22.09 6.92
C LYS A 254 17.33 20.91 7.47
N LEU A 255 17.78 19.99 6.62
CA LEU A 255 18.63 18.86 7.01
C LEU A 255 20.08 19.31 7.22
N ILE A 256 20.58 20.21 6.36
CA ILE A 256 21.89 20.88 6.55
C ILE A 256 21.93 21.62 7.86
N LYS A 257 20.91 22.44 8.16
CA LYS A 257 20.84 23.14 9.45
C LYS A 257 20.94 22.16 10.63
N ARG A 258 20.21 21.04 10.61
CA ARG A 258 20.32 20.02 11.67
C ARG A 258 21.69 19.33 11.73
N ALA A 259 22.33 19.08 10.59
CA ALA A 259 23.68 18.49 10.53
C ALA A 259 24.72 19.45 11.15
N ARG A 260 24.59 20.75 10.87
CA ARG A 260 25.39 21.82 11.49
C ARG A 260 25.10 21.93 12.99
N ASP A 261 23.83 21.98 13.39
CA ASP A 261 23.40 22.03 14.80
C ASP A 261 23.93 20.84 15.64
N LYS A 262 24.13 19.65 15.03
CA LYS A 262 24.76 18.47 15.67
C LYS A 262 26.22 18.73 16.08
N ARG A 263 26.91 19.66 15.42
CA ARG A 263 28.33 20.01 15.61
C ARG A 263 28.58 21.39 16.23
N SER A 264 27.61 22.30 16.16
CA SER A 264 27.67 23.63 16.77
C SER A 264 28.17 23.56 18.22
N TYR A 265 29.13 24.43 18.55
CA TYR A 265 29.76 24.56 19.88
C TYR A 265 30.52 23.30 20.35
N ARG A 266 31.10 22.53 19.43
CA ARG A 266 32.01 21.40 19.69
C ARG A 266 33.27 21.58 18.85
N GLY A 267 34.44 21.10 19.29
CA GLY A 267 35.68 21.25 18.51
C GLY A 267 35.63 20.70 17.08
N SER A 268 34.72 19.76 16.79
CA SER A 268 34.43 19.26 15.43
C SER A 268 33.70 20.27 14.53
N SER A 269 33.38 21.49 14.99
CA SER A 269 32.92 22.60 14.15
C SER A 269 34.08 23.23 13.38
N ASP A 270 35.30 23.19 13.92
CA ASP A 270 36.46 23.87 13.37
C ASP A 270 36.95 23.20 12.05
N GLU A 271 36.42 22.00 11.76
CA GLU A 271 36.55 21.27 10.50
C GLU A 271 35.77 21.93 9.33
N PHE A 272 34.88 22.91 9.57
CA PHE A 272 33.94 23.46 8.57
C PHE A 272 33.80 24.99 8.65
N ASP A 273 33.90 25.69 7.51
CA ASP A 273 33.66 27.14 7.45
C ASP A 273 32.15 27.47 7.41
N TYR A 274 31.56 27.40 8.61
CA TYR A 274 30.18 27.81 8.90
C TYR A 274 29.91 29.32 8.72
N LEU A 275 30.93 30.16 8.47
CA LEU A 275 30.77 31.62 8.34
C LEU A 275 30.68 32.06 6.88
N THR A 276 31.42 31.41 5.97
CA THR A 276 31.41 31.76 4.54
C THR A 276 30.61 30.79 3.67
N ASP A 277 30.38 29.56 4.13
CA ASP A 277 29.55 28.57 3.44
C ASP A 277 28.39 28.09 4.32
N GLU A 278 27.15 28.43 3.91
CA GLU A 278 25.93 27.98 4.60
C GLU A 278 25.67 26.47 4.42
N ASN A 279 26.25 25.86 3.39
CA ASN A 279 26.10 24.45 3.05
C ASN A 279 27.24 23.56 3.57
N ALA A 280 28.30 24.15 4.15
CA ALA A 280 29.42 23.42 4.73
C ALA A 280 28.93 22.53 5.88
N VAL A 281 28.68 21.25 5.58
CA VAL A 281 28.38 20.21 6.56
C VAL A 281 29.01 18.88 6.14
N PRO A 282 29.35 18.00 7.10
CA PRO A 282 29.79 16.66 6.77
C PRO A 282 28.68 15.87 6.09
N LEU A 283 28.98 15.33 4.91
CA LEU A 283 28.04 14.54 4.11
C LEU A 283 27.39 13.40 4.93
N LEU A 284 28.14 12.74 5.82
CA LEU A 284 27.59 11.67 6.66
C LEU A 284 26.49 12.17 7.61
N ASP A 285 26.68 13.33 8.25
CA ASP A 285 25.69 13.92 9.17
C ASP A 285 24.43 14.43 8.44
N LEU A 286 24.55 14.73 7.14
CA LEU A 286 23.39 14.92 6.26
C LEU A 286 22.72 13.59 5.90
N MET A 287 23.52 12.59 5.50
CA MET A 287 23.03 11.28 5.06
C MET A 287 22.32 10.47 6.14
N GLU A 288 22.75 10.57 7.41
CA GLU A 288 22.07 9.95 8.55
C GLU A 288 20.59 10.36 8.66
N GLN A 289 20.23 11.56 8.19
CA GLN A 289 18.88 12.11 8.27
C GLN A 289 17.97 11.75 7.08
N LEU A 290 18.52 11.12 6.05
CA LEU A 290 17.79 10.79 4.82
C LEU A 290 16.89 9.59 5.00
N GLU A 291 15.68 9.68 4.46
CA GLU A 291 14.79 8.55 4.25
C GLU A 291 15.24 7.70 3.05
N LEU A 292 14.95 6.39 3.08
CA LEU A 292 15.29 5.42 2.03
C LEU A 292 14.95 5.86 0.60
N ASN A 293 13.80 6.50 0.39
CA ASN A 293 13.37 7.04 -0.91
C ASN A 293 14.32 8.15 -1.42
N GLU A 294 14.88 8.97 -0.53
CA GLU A 294 15.81 10.06 -0.86
C GLU A 294 17.20 9.53 -1.28
N LEU A 295 17.51 8.24 -1.06
CA LEU A 295 18.72 7.61 -1.65
C LEU A 295 18.71 7.62 -3.17
N SER A 296 17.53 7.49 -3.82
CA SER A 296 17.43 7.50 -5.28
C SER A 296 17.91 8.84 -5.88
N GLU A 297 17.55 9.93 -5.21
CA GLU A 297 17.99 11.28 -5.54
C GLU A 297 19.50 11.43 -5.32
N LEU A 298 20.01 10.96 -4.17
CA LEU A 298 21.44 10.99 -3.84
C LEU A 298 22.31 10.20 -4.83
N ILE A 299 21.90 8.98 -5.21
CA ILE A 299 22.57 8.16 -6.25
C ILE A 299 22.69 8.96 -7.54
N THR A 300 21.63 9.68 -7.92
CA THR A 300 21.60 10.47 -9.15
C THR A 300 22.56 11.65 -9.09
N ILE A 301 22.55 12.43 -8.00
CA ILE A 301 23.45 13.58 -7.87
C ILE A 301 24.92 13.14 -7.85
N PHE A 302 25.26 12.09 -7.11
CA PHE A 302 26.62 11.52 -7.15
C PHE A 302 27.03 11.06 -8.55
N TYR A 303 26.13 10.36 -9.25
CA TYR A 303 26.37 9.91 -10.62
C TYR A 303 26.61 11.08 -11.58
N ASP A 304 25.77 12.12 -11.52
CA ASP A 304 25.86 13.31 -12.37
C ASP A 304 27.19 14.06 -12.14
N VAL A 305 27.60 14.23 -10.88
CA VAL A 305 28.87 14.89 -10.50
C VAL A 305 30.08 14.10 -11.02
N TYR A 306 30.12 12.78 -10.81
CA TYR A 306 31.20 11.93 -11.32
C TYR A 306 31.22 11.80 -12.86
N SER A 307 30.04 11.89 -13.50
CA SER A 307 29.94 11.86 -14.98
C SER A 307 30.65 13.04 -15.63
N ARG A 308 30.62 14.23 -15.02
CA ARG A 308 31.33 15.41 -15.52
C ARG A 308 32.85 15.32 -15.40
N LYS A 309 33.36 14.34 -14.63
CA LYS A 309 34.78 14.15 -14.33
C LYS A 309 35.36 12.88 -14.95
N ASP A 310 34.59 12.20 -15.81
CA ASP A 310 34.94 10.95 -16.49
C ASP A 310 35.57 9.88 -15.57
N SER A 311 35.08 9.81 -14.32
CA SER A 311 35.64 9.02 -13.22
C SER A 311 34.57 8.25 -12.44
N ILE A 312 33.47 7.89 -13.11
CA ILE A 312 32.41 7.06 -12.53
C ILE A 312 32.95 5.65 -12.29
N SER A 313 32.91 5.17 -11.05
CA SER A 313 33.27 3.77 -10.76
C SER A 313 32.14 2.79 -11.12
N ASP A 314 32.50 1.55 -11.44
CA ASP A 314 31.57 0.44 -11.73
C ASP A 314 30.45 0.28 -10.69
N ILE A 315 30.75 0.55 -9.42
CA ILE A 315 29.79 0.42 -8.32
C ILE A 315 28.72 1.51 -8.43
N LEU A 316 29.13 2.76 -8.69
CA LEU A 316 28.21 3.89 -8.86
C LEU A 316 27.36 3.75 -10.14
N HIS A 317 27.94 3.20 -11.23
CA HIS A 317 27.19 2.79 -12.42
C HIS A 317 26.07 1.79 -12.06
N LYS A 318 26.41 0.67 -11.39
CA LYS A 318 25.42 -0.35 -11.00
C LYS A 318 24.37 0.17 -10.03
N MET A 319 24.73 1.06 -9.11
CA MET A 319 23.77 1.73 -8.22
C MET A 319 22.77 2.59 -9.01
N LYS A 320 23.22 3.27 -10.07
CA LYS A 320 22.38 4.08 -10.95
C LYS A 320 21.46 3.23 -11.83
N GLU A 321 21.93 2.10 -12.35
CA GLU A 321 21.10 1.13 -13.08
C GLU A 321 20.02 0.50 -12.17
N CYS A 322 20.40 0.10 -10.95
CA CYS A 322 19.50 -0.51 -9.98
C CYS A 322 18.65 0.48 -9.17
N ILE A 323 18.62 1.78 -9.53
CA ILE A 323 17.90 2.83 -8.78
C ILE A 323 16.41 2.52 -8.54
N GLY A 324 15.77 1.78 -9.45
CA GLY A 324 14.37 1.36 -9.33
C GLY A 324 14.10 0.49 -8.09
N PHE A 325 15.06 -0.34 -7.67
CA PHE A 325 14.94 -1.21 -6.49
C PHE A 325 14.69 -0.40 -5.21
N ILE A 326 15.12 0.85 -5.12
CA ILE A 326 14.85 1.72 -3.95
C ILE A 326 13.34 1.90 -3.73
N SER A 327 12.55 1.96 -4.81
CA SER A 327 11.08 2.03 -4.74
C SER A 327 10.48 0.74 -4.19
N ASP A 328 10.97 -0.41 -4.65
CA ASP A 328 10.53 -1.73 -4.17
C ASP A 328 10.90 -1.95 -2.70
N LEU A 329 12.12 -1.56 -2.29
CA LEU A 329 12.54 -1.60 -0.88
C LEU A 329 11.67 -0.67 -0.01
N CYS A 330 11.28 0.51 -0.50
CA CYS A 330 10.32 1.38 0.20
C CYS A 330 8.96 0.68 0.38
N ALA A 331 8.43 0.03 -0.66
CA ALA A 331 7.16 -0.69 -0.60
C ALA A 331 7.22 -1.87 0.39
N ILE A 332 8.31 -2.65 0.37
CA ILE A 332 8.54 -3.78 1.29
C ILE A 332 8.69 -3.28 2.73
N ARG A 333 9.49 -2.22 2.96
CA ARG A 333 9.67 -1.60 4.29
C ARG A 333 8.34 -1.14 4.87
N ASN A 334 7.52 -0.46 4.08
CA ASN A 334 6.23 0.04 4.53
C ASN A 334 5.26 -1.12 4.83
N ALA A 335 5.25 -2.18 4.01
CA ALA A 335 4.47 -3.39 4.29
C ALA A 335 4.91 -4.09 5.60
N ALA A 336 6.22 -4.17 5.85
CA ALA A 336 6.76 -4.75 7.08
C ALA A 336 6.47 -3.90 8.34
N ALA A 337 6.60 -2.58 8.23
CA ALA A 337 6.33 -1.64 9.33
C ALA A 337 4.85 -1.63 9.74
N HIS A 338 3.93 -1.67 8.77
CA HIS A 338 2.48 -1.59 9.03
C HIS A 338 1.79 -2.95 9.19
N GLY A 339 2.52 -4.07 9.25
CA GLY A 339 1.93 -5.42 9.38
C GLY A 339 1.15 -5.88 8.14
N LYS A 340 1.38 -5.26 6.98
CA LYS A 340 0.69 -5.53 5.70
C LYS A 340 1.54 -6.36 4.73
N LEU A 341 2.45 -7.20 5.23
CA LEU A 341 3.30 -8.03 4.36
C LEU A 341 2.57 -9.22 3.73
N SER A 342 1.29 -9.46 4.06
CA SER A 342 0.42 -10.38 3.31
C SER A 342 0.11 -9.81 1.91
N PRO A 343 0.52 -10.50 0.82
CA PRO A 343 0.21 -10.09 -0.56
C PRO A 343 -1.29 -10.02 -0.84
N LEU A 344 -2.10 -10.72 -0.04
CA LEU A 344 -3.53 -10.96 -0.24
C LEU A 344 -4.42 -9.78 0.18
N SER A 345 -3.87 -8.82 0.95
CA SER A 345 -4.52 -7.53 1.25
C SER A 345 -4.72 -6.63 0.02
N ARG A 346 -4.15 -7.03 -1.12
CA ARG A 346 -4.23 -6.33 -2.42
C ARG A 346 -5.38 -6.79 -3.32
N THR A 347 -6.08 -7.87 -2.95
CA THR A 347 -7.20 -8.44 -3.72
C THR A 347 -8.50 -7.71 -3.38
N PHE A 348 -9.30 -7.46 -4.43
CA PHE A 348 -10.33 -6.41 -4.52
C PHE A 348 -9.75 -5.00 -4.35
#